data_AF-A0A3C0AIM9-F1
#
_entry.id   AF-A0A3C0AIM9-F1
#
_cell.length_a   1.000
_cell.length_b   1.000
_cell.length_c   1.000
_cell.angle_alpha   90.00
_cell.angle_beta   90.00
_cell.angle_gamma   90.00
#
_symmetry.space_group_name_H-M   'P 1'
#
loop_
_entity.id
_entity.type
_entity.pdbx_description
1 polymer ?
#
loop_
_entity_poly.entity_id
_entity_poly.type
_entity_poly.pdbx_seq_one_letter_code
_entity_poly.pdbx_strand_id
1 'polypeptide(L)'
;FLRMAADGTGSGSNTPEARNQVIADTLKIVSSSLMGVSVACAQCHDHRYDPIPHADYFAMRAIFEPAFDWQQWQTPSQRQVSLYTAADRVKAAEIEVEVQKIAAAKGEKQTKYLAEALEKELLKYEQPLRDQLNSAYQTPADKRTPEQAALLKKYPSVNISPGVLYEYLPDAVEDLKKFDKQIEEIRSKKPVEEFLRVAVEPANHLPVTKLFYRGDYRQPRQVIEPAALSVVSPEGERRKFPVNDEALPTTGRRLAFARWLTNGEHPLVARVLV
;
A
#
# COMPACT_ATOMS: atom_id res chain seq x y z
N PHE A 1 16.12 -10.52 7.79
CA PHE A 1 16.64 -9.24 8.32
C PHE A 1 15.80 -8.03 7.90
N LEU A 2 15.72 -7.66 6.61
CA LEU A 2 15.02 -6.43 6.15
C LEU A 2 13.49 -6.39 6.29
N ARG A 3 12.87 -7.45 6.83
CA ARG A 3 11.42 -7.57 7.06
C ARG A 3 11.07 -7.76 8.54
N MET A 4 12.07 -7.66 9.41
CA MET A 4 11.95 -7.98 10.83
C MET A 4 11.77 -6.75 11.72
N ALA A 5 12.00 -5.55 11.19
CA ALA A 5 11.65 -4.31 11.90
C ALA A 5 10.13 -4.23 12.03
N ALA A 6 9.65 -3.91 13.23
CA ALA A 6 8.23 -3.70 13.45
C ALA A 6 7.77 -2.48 12.65
N ASP A 7 6.79 -2.65 11.77
CA ASP A 7 6.25 -1.58 10.93
C ASP A 7 4.77 -1.34 11.27
N GLY A 8 4.54 -0.40 12.19
CA GLY A 8 3.20 0.03 12.61
C GLY A 8 2.48 0.95 11.63
N THR A 9 3.11 1.30 10.50
CA THR A 9 2.49 2.22 9.51
C THR A 9 1.30 1.57 8.80
N GLY A 10 1.19 0.24 8.82
CA GLY A 10 0.04 -0.51 8.33
C GLY A 10 -1.16 -0.55 9.28
N SER A 11 -1.01 -0.10 10.53
CA SER A 11 -2.03 -0.16 11.58
C SER A 11 -2.43 1.22 12.12
N GLY A 12 -2.18 2.29 11.36
CA GLY A 12 -2.62 3.66 11.67
C GLY A 12 -1.52 4.61 12.16
N SER A 13 -0.32 4.13 12.49
CA SER A 13 0.80 4.97 12.94
C SER A 13 1.69 5.44 11.79
N ASN A 14 1.11 5.96 10.71
CA ASN A 14 1.86 6.34 9.50
C ASN A 14 2.34 7.81 9.50
N THR A 15 3.05 8.23 10.55
CA THR A 15 3.66 9.57 10.65
C THR A 15 5.12 9.59 10.19
N PRO A 16 5.70 10.76 9.84
CA PRO A 16 7.13 10.86 9.50
C PRO A 16 8.07 10.33 10.58
N GLU A 17 7.74 10.53 11.86
CA GLU A 17 8.48 9.99 13.00
C GLU A 17 8.48 8.47 12.98
N ALA A 18 7.30 7.85 12.83
CA ALA A 18 7.16 6.41 12.79
C ALA A 18 7.94 5.79 11.60
N ARG A 19 7.88 6.41 10.42
CA ARG A 19 8.65 5.96 9.23
C ARG A 19 10.16 6.00 9.48
N ASN A 20 10.66 7.09 10.06
CA ASN A 20 12.07 7.22 10.40
C ASN A 20 12.47 6.22 11.51
N GLN A 21 11.57 5.90 12.44
CA GLN A 21 11.81 4.86 13.44
C GLN A 21 11.93 3.47 12.80
N VAL A 22 11.07 3.12 11.84
CA VAL A 22 11.18 1.85 11.09
C VAL A 22 12.52 1.76 10.35
N ILE A 23 12.98 2.87 9.75
CA ILE A 23 14.32 2.92 9.13
C ILE A 23 15.41 2.66 10.17
N ALA A 24 15.38 3.34 11.31
CA ALA A 24 16.36 3.18 12.38
C ALA A 24 16.41 1.74 12.90
N ASP A 25 15.25 1.14 13.15
CA ASP A 25 15.14 -0.25 13.61
C ASP A 25 15.63 -1.24 12.56
N THR A 26 15.38 -0.96 11.28
CA THR A 26 15.92 -1.75 10.17
C THR A 26 17.45 -1.70 10.14
N LEU A 27 18.04 -0.51 10.27
CA LEU A 27 19.51 -0.35 10.32
C LEU A 27 20.11 -1.01 11.55
N LYS A 28 19.45 -0.92 12.71
CA LYS A 28 19.84 -1.63 13.93
C LYS A 28 19.87 -3.14 13.73
N ILE A 29 18.83 -3.71 13.13
CA ILE A 29 18.76 -5.16 12.85
C ILE A 29 19.86 -5.55 11.87
N VAL A 30 20.04 -4.81 10.78
CA VAL A 30 21.05 -5.11 9.76
C VAL A 30 22.46 -5.07 10.35
N SER A 31 22.80 -3.99 11.05
CA SER A 31 24.13 -3.79 11.64
C SER A 31 24.46 -4.85 12.70
N SER A 32 23.54 -5.09 13.63
CA SER A 32 23.76 -6.08 14.69
C SER A 32 23.81 -7.51 14.15
N SER A 33 22.93 -7.86 13.20
CA SER A 33 22.79 -9.25 12.73
C SER A 33 23.84 -9.64 11.70
N LEU A 34 24.32 -8.71 10.88
CA LEU A 34 25.27 -9.01 9.79
C LEU A 34 26.71 -8.60 10.10
N MET A 35 26.90 -7.55 10.91
CA MET A 35 28.22 -7.00 11.21
C MET A 35 28.59 -7.08 12.70
N GLY A 36 27.66 -7.47 13.58
CA GLY A 36 27.94 -7.61 15.01
C GLY A 36 28.19 -6.29 15.74
N VAL A 37 27.81 -5.16 15.14
CA VAL A 37 28.01 -3.80 15.69
C VAL A 37 26.69 -3.07 15.84
N SER A 38 26.56 -2.21 16.85
CA SER A 38 25.39 -1.36 17.05
C SER A 38 25.61 0.04 16.52
N VAL A 39 24.69 0.54 15.70
CA VAL A 39 24.74 1.92 15.18
C VAL A 39 23.67 2.83 15.79
N ALA A 40 22.88 2.35 16.76
CA ALA A 40 21.68 3.06 17.24
C ALA A 40 21.99 4.42 17.87
N CYS A 41 23.05 4.55 18.69
CA CYS A 41 23.43 5.84 19.26
C CYS A 41 23.88 6.84 18.17
N ALA A 42 24.46 6.33 17.08
CA ALA A 42 24.93 7.13 15.95
C ALA A 42 23.77 7.85 15.22
N GLN A 43 22.52 7.46 15.47
CA GLN A 43 21.32 8.09 14.89
C GLN A 43 21.18 9.57 15.25
N CYS A 44 21.59 9.97 16.45
CA CYS A 44 21.39 11.33 16.96
C CYS A 44 22.69 12.07 17.29
N HIS A 45 23.78 11.38 17.54
CA HIS A 45 25.08 12.00 17.81
C HIS A 45 26.17 10.99 17.44
N ASP A 46 27.46 11.34 17.54
CA ASP A 46 28.52 10.34 17.35
C ASP A 46 28.36 9.22 18.39
N HIS A 47 28.60 7.98 17.99
CA HIS A 47 28.41 6.84 18.88
C HIS A 47 29.21 6.99 20.17
N ARG A 48 28.61 6.60 21.30
CA ARG A 48 29.12 6.95 22.65
C ARG A 48 30.48 6.32 22.97
N TYR A 49 30.72 5.11 22.49
CA TYR A 49 31.90 4.30 22.85
C TYR A 49 32.68 3.87 21.61
N ASP A 50 32.01 3.28 20.63
CA ASP A 50 32.63 2.90 19.36
C ASP A 50 32.90 4.12 18.46
N PRO A 51 33.98 4.11 17.65
CA PRO A 51 34.33 5.19 16.73
C PRO A 51 33.43 5.17 15.48
N ILE A 52 32.13 5.35 15.68
CA ILE A 52 31.11 5.42 14.64
C ILE A 52 30.53 6.84 14.63
N PRO A 53 31.01 7.72 13.74
CA PRO A 53 30.47 9.06 13.60
C PRO A 53 28.99 9.06 13.21
N HIS A 54 28.27 10.13 13.56
CA HIS A 54 26.90 10.38 13.17
C HIS A 54 26.72 10.33 11.64
N ALA A 55 27.71 10.81 10.89
CA ALA A 55 27.72 10.73 9.43
C ALA A 55 27.75 9.29 8.90
N ASP A 56 28.32 8.34 9.65
CA ASP A 56 28.37 6.93 9.25
C ASP A 56 27.02 6.27 9.34
N TYR A 57 26.22 6.61 10.36
CA TYR A 57 24.83 6.18 10.44
C TYR A 57 24.04 6.63 9.21
N PHE A 58 24.19 7.90 8.81
CA PHE A 58 23.49 8.43 7.65
C PHE A 58 24.01 7.89 6.32
N ALA A 59 25.30 7.58 6.20
CA ALA A 59 25.84 6.91 5.03
C ALA A 59 25.34 5.47 4.90
N MET A 60 25.21 4.76 6.01
CA MET A 60 24.58 3.44 6.03
C MET A 60 23.09 3.55 5.71
N ARG A 61 22.37 4.53 6.27
CA ARG A 61 20.96 4.82 5.93
C ARG A 61 20.77 5.04 4.43
N ALA A 62 21.67 5.78 3.78
CA ALA A 62 21.59 6.08 2.35
C ALA A 62 21.60 4.84 1.46
N ILE A 63 22.16 3.72 1.95
CA ILE A 63 22.12 2.42 1.26
C ILE A 63 20.68 1.88 1.18
N PHE A 64 19.89 2.07 2.23
CA PHE A 64 18.55 1.50 2.38
C PHE A 64 17.41 2.47 2.04
N GLU A 65 17.68 3.77 2.00
CA GLU A 65 16.69 4.82 1.72
C GLU A 65 15.87 4.58 0.43
N PRO A 66 16.42 4.06 -0.69
CA PRO A 66 15.59 3.75 -1.86
C PRO A 66 14.44 2.76 -1.61
N ALA A 67 14.57 1.84 -0.64
CA ALA A 67 13.50 0.92 -0.27
C ALA A 67 12.64 1.44 0.91
N PHE A 68 13.13 2.45 1.62
CA PHE A 68 12.56 2.97 2.85
C PHE A 68 12.56 4.50 2.86
N ASP A 69 12.13 5.14 1.77
CA ASP A 69 12.02 6.59 1.70
C ASP A 69 10.86 7.05 2.59
N TRP A 70 11.16 7.81 3.65
CA TRP A 70 10.17 8.31 4.59
C TRP A 70 9.24 9.36 3.97
N GLN A 71 9.64 10.02 2.88
CA GLN A 71 8.82 10.98 2.14
C GLN A 71 7.87 10.26 1.18
N GLN A 72 8.36 9.24 0.49
CA GLN A 72 7.59 8.37 -0.41
C GLN A 72 7.35 6.98 0.20
N TRP A 73 6.84 6.96 1.43
CA TRP A 73 6.74 5.74 2.22
C TRP A 73 5.70 4.77 1.67
N GLN A 74 6.13 3.53 1.45
CA GLN A 74 5.25 2.40 1.16
C GLN A 74 4.88 1.68 2.45
N THR A 75 3.58 1.50 2.70
CA THR A 75 3.07 0.74 3.85
C THR A 75 3.29 -0.77 3.65
N PRO A 76 3.22 -1.60 4.71
CA PRO A 76 3.43 -3.04 4.61
C PRO A 76 2.57 -3.77 3.56
N SER A 77 1.33 -3.33 3.31
CA SER A 77 0.45 -3.92 2.29
C SER A 77 0.92 -3.59 0.86
N GLN A 78 1.56 -2.44 0.66
CA GLN A 78 2.14 -2.05 -0.63
C GLN A 78 3.48 -2.76 -0.91
N ARG A 79 4.08 -3.38 0.12
CA ARG A 79 5.33 -4.14 0.05
C ARG A 79 5.07 -5.64 -0.11
N GLN A 80 4.11 -6.00 -0.95
CA GLN A 80 3.70 -7.37 -1.21
C GLN A 80 3.83 -7.70 -2.70
N VAL A 81 4.35 -8.89 -2.99
CA VAL A 81 4.39 -9.45 -4.34
C VAL A 81 3.48 -10.66 -4.37
N SER A 82 2.53 -10.64 -5.30
CA SER A 82 1.65 -11.78 -5.58
C SER A 82 2.47 -12.96 -6.11
N LEU A 83 2.21 -14.13 -5.55
CA LEU A 83 2.79 -15.40 -5.96
C LEU A 83 2.08 -16.04 -7.15
N TYR A 84 1.03 -15.40 -7.67
CA TYR A 84 0.38 -15.89 -8.88
C TYR A 84 1.36 -16.03 -10.03
N THR A 85 1.36 -17.24 -10.59
CA THR A 85 1.99 -17.51 -11.86
C THR A 85 1.23 -16.84 -13.00
N ALA A 86 1.84 -16.77 -14.18
CA ALA A 86 1.14 -16.28 -15.37
C ALA A 86 -0.12 -17.12 -15.67
N ALA A 87 -0.06 -18.44 -15.45
CA ALA A 87 -1.21 -19.33 -15.65
C ALA A 87 -2.35 -19.04 -14.65
N ASP A 88 -2.03 -18.76 -13.38
CA ASP A 88 -3.04 -18.42 -12.37
C ASP A 88 -3.73 -17.09 -12.71
N ARG A 89 -2.97 -16.11 -13.22
CA ARG A 89 -3.52 -14.83 -13.68
C ARG A 89 -4.49 -15.01 -14.83
N VAL A 90 -4.16 -15.86 -15.80
CA VAL A 90 -5.04 -16.18 -16.93
C VAL A 90 -6.33 -16.83 -16.43
N LYS A 91 -6.24 -17.89 -15.60
CA LYS A 91 -7.42 -18.56 -15.03
C LYS A 91 -8.29 -17.61 -14.20
N ALA A 92 -7.67 -16.79 -13.34
CA ALA A 92 -8.39 -15.82 -12.52
C ALA A 92 -9.10 -14.75 -13.38
N ALA A 93 -8.48 -14.33 -14.50
CA ALA A 93 -9.07 -13.39 -15.44
C ALA A 93 -10.24 -14.01 -16.21
N GLU A 94 -10.11 -15.24 -16.70
CA GLU A 94 -11.19 -15.99 -17.37
C GLU A 94 -12.42 -16.13 -16.45
N ILE A 95 -12.19 -16.52 -15.19
CA ILE A 95 -13.25 -16.62 -14.18
C ILE A 95 -13.89 -15.25 -13.92
N GLU A 96 -13.11 -14.18 -13.86
CA GLU A 96 -13.69 -12.84 -13.68
C GLU A 96 -14.53 -12.41 -14.90
N VAL A 97 -14.15 -12.77 -16.13
CA VAL A 97 -14.98 -12.52 -17.32
C VAL A 97 -16.33 -13.24 -17.20
N GLU A 98 -16.37 -14.47 -16.70
CA GLU A 98 -17.63 -15.19 -16.43
C GLU A 98 -18.47 -14.49 -15.35
N VAL A 99 -17.83 -14.08 -14.26
CA VAL A 99 -18.48 -13.32 -13.19
C VAL A 99 -19.09 -12.02 -13.72
N GLN A 100 -18.39 -11.31 -14.59
CA GLN A 100 -18.89 -10.05 -15.16
C GLN A 100 -20.15 -10.26 -16.00
N LYS A 101 -20.28 -11.38 -16.72
CA LYS A 101 -21.52 -11.72 -17.45
C LYS A 101 -22.71 -11.89 -16.50
N ILE A 102 -22.51 -12.60 -15.38
CA ILE A 102 -23.56 -12.82 -14.38
C ILE A 102 -23.87 -11.54 -13.61
N ALA A 103 -22.85 -10.74 -13.29
CA ALA A 103 -23.01 -9.45 -12.63
C ALA A 103 -23.77 -8.45 -13.52
N ALA A 104 -23.51 -8.44 -14.84
CA ALA A 104 -24.28 -7.66 -15.79
C ALA A 104 -25.75 -8.09 -15.83
N ALA A 105 -26.02 -9.40 -15.94
CA ALA A 105 -27.39 -9.94 -15.90
C ALA A 105 -28.10 -9.60 -14.58
N LYS A 106 -27.39 -9.68 -13.45
CA LYS A 106 -27.88 -9.24 -12.14
C LYS A 106 -28.23 -7.74 -12.16
N GLY A 107 -27.34 -6.90 -12.70
CA GLY A 107 -27.54 -5.45 -12.78
C GLY A 107 -28.76 -5.07 -13.61
N GLU A 108 -28.96 -5.71 -14.77
CA GLU A 108 -30.15 -5.53 -15.60
C GLU A 108 -31.43 -5.91 -14.83
N LYS A 109 -31.42 -7.07 -14.15
CA LYS A 109 -32.58 -7.55 -13.40
C LYS A 109 -32.88 -6.66 -12.19
N GLN A 110 -31.84 -6.23 -11.47
CA GLN A 110 -31.94 -5.28 -10.38
C GLN A 110 -32.53 -3.95 -10.84
N THR A 111 -32.15 -3.45 -12.01
CA THR A 111 -32.70 -2.22 -12.59
C THR A 111 -34.18 -2.37 -12.89
N LYS A 112 -34.60 -3.51 -13.45
CA LYS A 112 -36.02 -3.83 -13.68
C LYS A 112 -36.82 -3.87 -12.36
N TYR A 113 -36.29 -4.52 -11.33
CA TYR A 113 -36.96 -4.57 -10.02
C TYR A 113 -37.05 -3.21 -9.34
N LEU A 114 -36.03 -2.36 -9.45
CA LEU A 114 -36.10 -0.99 -8.96
C LEU A 114 -37.17 -0.18 -9.69
N ALA A 115 -37.28 -0.34 -11.01
CA ALA A 115 -38.32 0.32 -11.80
C ALA A 115 -39.73 -0.17 -11.42
N GLU A 116 -39.92 -1.48 -11.24
CA GLU A 116 -41.19 -2.06 -10.79
C GLU A 116 -41.59 -1.58 -9.39
N ALA A 117 -40.63 -1.56 -8.45
CA ALA A 117 -40.86 -1.06 -7.10
C ALA A 117 -41.25 0.43 -7.13
N LEU A 118 -40.55 1.23 -7.94
CA LEU A 118 -40.84 2.65 -8.12
C LEU A 118 -42.24 2.85 -8.71
N GLU A 119 -42.60 2.10 -9.75
CA GLU A 119 -43.92 2.20 -10.38
C GLU A 119 -45.04 1.88 -9.39
N LYS A 120 -44.92 0.78 -8.64
CA LYS A 120 -45.89 0.40 -7.59
C LYS A 120 -46.05 1.48 -6.52
N GLU A 121 -44.95 2.13 -6.13
CA GLU A 121 -44.99 3.22 -5.15
C GLU A 121 -45.60 4.50 -5.75
N LEU A 122 -45.25 4.85 -6.99
CA LEU A 122 -45.78 6.01 -7.70
C LEU A 122 -47.29 5.92 -7.94
N LEU A 123 -47.83 4.71 -8.13
CA LEU A 123 -49.28 4.47 -8.28
C LEU A 123 -50.11 4.93 -7.07
N LYS A 124 -49.50 5.05 -5.88
CA LYS A 124 -50.16 5.54 -4.67
C LYS A 124 -50.42 7.05 -4.69
N TYR A 125 -49.83 7.79 -5.62
CA TYR A 125 -49.96 9.25 -5.74
C TYR A 125 -50.75 9.63 -6.99
N GLU A 126 -51.54 10.70 -6.91
CA GLU A 126 -52.30 11.25 -8.05
C GLU A 126 -51.46 12.20 -8.93
N GLN A 127 -51.96 12.50 -10.13
CA GLN A 127 -51.39 13.55 -10.99
C GLN A 127 -51.69 14.93 -10.39
N PRO A 128 -50.77 15.93 -10.48
CA PRO A 128 -49.47 15.92 -11.18
C PRO A 128 -48.28 15.48 -10.30
N LEU A 129 -48.51 15.15 -9.03
CA LEU A 129 -47.47 14.84 -8.06
C LEU A 129 -46.66 13.59 -8.45
N ARG A 130 -47.33 12.59 -9.03
CA ARG A 130 -46.68 11.37 -9.56
C ARG A 130 -45.55 11.67 -10.55
N ASP A 131 -45.78 12.58 -11.50
CA ASP A 131 -44.80 12.91 -12.55
C ASP A 131 -43.63 13.71 -11.98
N GLN A 132 -43.90 14.61 -11.03
CA GLN A 132 -42.88 15.37 -10.32
C GLN A 132 -41.96 14.45 -9.50
N LEU A 133 -42.53 13.45 -8.84
CA LEU A 133 -41.79 12.45 -8.06
C LEU A 133 -40.92 11.56 -8.96
N ASN A 134 -41.46 11.08 -10.08
CA ASN A 134 -40.71 10.29 -11.05
C ASN A 134 -39.53 11.08 -11.64
N SER A 135 -39.79 12.33 -12.06
CA SER A 135 -38.75 13.24 -12.58
C SER A 135 -37.65 13.51 -11.55
N ALA A 136 -38.02 13.75 -10.29
CA ALA A 136 -37.06 13.97 -9.21
C ALA A 136 -36.21 12.71 -8.93
N TYR A 137 -36.82 11.51 -8.96
CA TYR A 137 -36.12 10.25 -8.76
C TYR A 137 -35.11 9.95 -9.86
N GLN A 138 -35.51 10.11 -11.13
CA GLN A 138 -34.67 9.85 -12.30
C GLN A 138 -33.49 10.83 -12.44
N THR A 139 -33.60 12.02 -11.83
CA THR A 139 -32.52 13.01 -11.83
C THR A 139 -31.39 12.53 -10.88
N PRO A 140 -30.13 12.42 -11.35
CA PRO A 140 -28.98 12.06 -10.51
C PRO A 140 -28.86 12.97 -9.28
N ALA A 141 -28.45 12.41 -8.13
CA ALA A 141 -28.50 13.12 -6.84
C ALA A 141 -27.71 14.44 -6.82
N ASP A 142 -26.61 14.51 -7.58
CA ASP A 142 -25.75 15.68 -7.77
C ASP A 142 -26.34 16.75 -8.70
N LYS A 143 -27.39 16.41 -9.47
CA LYS A 143 -28.04 17.29 -10.46
C LYS A 143 -29.47 17.67 -10.09
N ARG A 144 -29.97 17.22 -8.93
CA ARG A 144 -31.33 17.54 -8.47
C ARG A 144 -31.45 19.02 -8.12
N THR A 145 -32.53 19.67 -8.53
CA THR A 145 -32.85 21.02 -8.07
C THR A 145 -33.20 21.01 -6.56
N PRO A 146 -33.09 22.15 -5.85
CA PRO A 146 -33.50 22.25 -4.45
C PRO A 146 -34.95 21.78 -4.22
N GLU A 147 -35.84 22.04 -5.18
CA GLU A 147 -37.25 21.63 -5.14
C GLU A 147 -37.40 20.11 -5.29
N GLN A 148 -36.66 19.49 -6.22
CA GLN A 148 -36.65 18.03 -6.38
C GLN A 148 -36.08 17.32 -5.14
N ALA A 149 -35.02 17.87 -4.55
CA ALA A 149 -34.42 17.34 -3.32
C ALA A 149 -35.38 17.47 -2.12
N ALA A 150 -36.07 18.61 -1.98
CA ALA A 150 -37.09 18.81 -0.97
C ALA A 150 -38.29 17.87 -1.17
N LEU A 151 -38.67 17.61 -2.42
CA LEU A 151 -39.77 16.71 -2.76
C LEU A 151 -39.48 15.26 -2.36
N LEU A 152 -38.30 14.73 -2.68
CA LEU A 152 -37.90 13.38 -2.26
C LEU A 152 -37.67 13.27 -0.74
N LYS A 153 -37.27 14.36 -0.08
CA LYS A 153 -37.21 14.41 1.40
C LYS A 153 -38.60 14.33 2.04
N LYS A 154 -39.62 14.92 1.39
CA LYS A 154 -41.01 14.87 1.83
C LYS A 154 -41.65 13.49 1.59
N TYR A 155 -41.23 12.79 0.53
CA TYR A 155 -41.72 11.47 0.15
C TYR A 155 -40.58 10.45 0.10
N PRO A 156 -40.02 10.04 1.26
CA PRO A 156 -38.85 9.17 1.30
C PRO A 156 -39.09 7.77 0.72
N SER A 157 -40.35 7.30 0.68
CA SER A 157 -40.69 5.98 0.11
C SER A 157 -40.44 5.89 -1.40
N VAL A 158 -40.41 7.03 -2.11
CA VAL A 158 -40.07 7.07 -3.54
C VAL A 158 -38.57 7.00 -3.78
N ASN A 159 -37.74 7.27 -2.76
CA ASN A 159 -36.28 7.20 -2.87
C ASN A 159 -35.78 5.75 -2.71
N ILE A 160 -36.29 4.86 -3.57
CA ILE A 160 -35.96 3.45 -3.58
C ILE A 160 -34.51 3.27 -4.02
N SER A 161 -33.77 2.44 -3.30
CA SER A 161 -32.39 2.09 -3.60
C SER A 161 -32.22 0.59 -3.48
N PRO A 162 -31.12 0.01 -4.01
CA PRO A 162 -30.85 -1.41 -3.85
C PRO A 162 -30.91 -1.90 -2.40
N GLY A 163 -30.51 -1.05 -1.44
CA GLY A 163 -30.49 -1.38 -0.01
C GLY A 163 -31.86 -1.49 0.64
N VAL A 164 -32.90 -0.85 0.08
CA VAL A 164 -34.27 -0.87 0.62
C VAL A 164 -35.24 -1.65 -0.25
N LEU A 165 -34.78 -2.27 -1.34
CA LEU A 165 -35.63 -3.01 -2.28
C LEU A 165 -36.46 -4.12 -1.59
N TYR A 166 -35.96 -4.69 -0.50
CA TYR A 166 -36.66 -5.72 0.29
C TYR A 166 -37.99 -5.23 0.88
N GLU A 167 -38.14 -3.92 1.14
CA GLU A 167 -39.36 -3.32 1.71
C GLU A 167 -40.51 -3.27 0.69
N TYR A 168 -40.16 -3.26 -0.59
CA TYR A 168 -41.12 -3.11 -1.70
C TYR A 168 -41.34 -4.44 -2.44
N LEU A 169 -40.26 -5.19 -2.67
CA LEU A 169 -40.25 -6.45 -3.42
C LEU A 169 -39.33 -7.48 -2.73
N PRO A 170 -39.80 -8.18 -1.68
CA PRO A 170 -38.99 -9.19 -0.98
C PRO A 170 -38.54 -10.33 -1.90
N ASP A 171 -39.40 -10.78 -2.82
CA ASP A 171 -39.09 -11.85 -3.78
C ASP A 171 -37.96 -11.45 -4.75
N ALA A 172 -37.87 -10.16 -5.10
CA ALA A 172 -36.80 -9.66 -5.96
C ALA A 172 -35.42 -9.77 -5.27
N VAL A 173 -35.36 -9.55 -3.97
CA VAL A 173 -34.13 -9.70 -3.20
C VAL A 173 -33.70 -11.16 -3.13
N GLU A 174 -34.63 -12.09 -2.91
CA GLU A 174 -34.33 -13.53 -2.95
C GLU A 174 -33.84 -13.99 -4.32
N ASP A 175 -34.37 -13.41 -5.39
CA ASP A 175 -33.90 -13.70 -6.74
C ASP A 175 -32.50 -13.13 -7.02
N LEU A 176 -32.23 -11.88 -6.62
CA LEU A 176 -30.89 -11.26 -6.73
C LEU A 176 -29.84 -12.00 -5.90
N LYS A 177 -30.21 -12.56 -4.74
CA LYS A 177 -29.33 -13.43 -3.93
C LYS A 177 -28.89 -14.68 -4.67
N LYS A 178 -29.68 -15.21 -5.61
CA LYS A 178 -29.26 -16.36 -6.44
C LYS A 178 -28.08 -15.99 -7.33
N PHE A 179 -28.10 -14.79 -7.91
CA PHE A 179 -26.96 -14.27 -8.68
C PHE A 179 -25.73 -14.08 -7.79
N ASP A 180 -25.90 -13.57 -6.57
CA ASP A 180 -24.78 -13.43 -5.63
C ASP A 180 -24.14 -14.77 -5.29
N LYS A 181 -24.96 -15.79 -4.99
CA LYS A 181 -24.47 -17.16 -4.76
C LYS A 181 -23.72 -17.72 -5.97
N GLN A 182 -24.24 -17.51 -7.18
CA GLN A 182 -23.56 -17.95 -8.41
C GLN A 182 -22.22 -17.22 -8.62
N ILE A 183 -22.17 -15.91 -8.37
CA ILE A 183 -20.93 -15.13 -8.46
C ILE A 183 -19.91 -15.63 -7.43
N GLU A 184 -20.34 -15.87 -6.20
CA GLU A 184 -19.48 -16.40 -5.14
C GLU A 184 -18.94 -17.80 -5.48
N GLU A 185 -19.80 -18.70 -5.96
CA GLU A 185 -19.42 -20.07 -6.36
C GLU A 185 -18.44 -20.09 -7.54
N ILE A 186 -18.58 -19.15 -8.49
CA ILE A 186 -17.61 -19.02 -9.58
C ILE A 186 -16.31 -18.41 -9.08
N ARG A 187 -16.37 -17.37 -8.24
CA ARG A 187 -15.17 -16.76 -7.66
C ARG A 187 -14.41 -17.71 -6.74
N SER A 188 -15.08 -18.65 -6.06
CA SER A 188 -14.41 -19.66 -5.23
C SER A 188 -13.57 -20.66 -6.05
N LYS A 189 -13.75 -20.71 -7.38
CA LYS A 189 -12.90 -21.52 -8.28
C LYS A 189 -11.60 -20.83 -8.65
N LYS A 190 -11.42 -19.54 -8.29
CA LYS A 190 -10.16 -18.84 -8.54
C LYS A 190 -9.03 -19.53 -7.78
N PRO A 191 -7.82 -19.60 -8.37
CA PRO A 191 -6.65 -20.01 -7.60
C PRO A 191 -6.49 -19.12 -6.36
N VAL A 192 -5.90 -19.64 -5.29
CA VAL A 192 -5.67 -18.83 -4.09
C VAL A 192 -4.51 -17.88 -4.35
N GLU A 193 -4.75 -16.57 -4.22
CA GLU A 193 -3.68 -15.57 -4.36
C GLU A 193 -2.92 -15.43 -3.05
N GLU A 194 -1.71 -15.97 -3.03
CA GLU A 194 -0.77 -15.78 -1.93
C GLU A 194 0.16 -14.60 -2.19
N PHE A 195 0.61 -13.95 -1.12
CA PHE A 195 1.49 -12.79 -1.20
C PHE A 195 2.72 -12.97 -0.32
N LEU A 196 3.89 -12.68 -0.89
CA LEU A 196 5.12 -12.53 -0.12
C LEU A 196 5.36 -11.05 0.22
N ARG A 197 5.58 -10.78 1.50
CA ARG A 197 6.13 -9.47 1.91
C ARG A 197 7.57 -9.37 1.44
N VAL A 198 7.95 -8.26 0.83
CA VAL A 198 9.27 -8.03 0.24
C VAL A 198 9.76 -6.61 0.53
N ALA A 199 11.07 -6.43 0.70
CA ALA A 199 11.66 -5.08 0.72
C ALA A 199 11.98 -4.70 -0.74
N VAL A 200 11.08 -3.92 -1.35
CA VAL A 200 11.18 -3.50 -2.75
C VAL A 200 11.71 -2.09 -2.81
N GLU A 201 12.62 -1.89 -3.75
CA GLU A 201 13.08 -0.58 -4.15
C GLU A 201 12.36 -0.22 -5.45
N PRO A 202 11.62 0.90 -5.49
CA PRO A 202 10.91 1.28 -6.70
C PRO A 202 11.89 1.57 -7.85
N ALA A 203 11.48 1.22 -9.06
CA ALA A 203 12.30 1.51 -10.24
C ALA A 203 12.43 3.02 -10.45
N ASN A 204 13.62 3.48 -10.89
CA ASN A 204 13.93 4.88 -11.15
C ASN A 204 13.70 5.82 -9.94
N HIS A 205 13.73 5.30 -8.71
CA HIS A 205 13.55 6.08 -7.49
C HIS A 205 14.90 6.34 -6.81
N LEU A 206 15.32 7.61 -6.82
CA LEU A 206 16.64 8.05 -6.39
C LEU A 206 16.55 9.06 -5.23
N PRO A 207 16.24 8.62 -4.01
CA PRO A 207 16.15 9.54 -2.89
C PRO A 207 17.53 10.07 -2.50
N VAL A 208 17.55 11.34 -2.11
CA VAL A 208 18.72 12.04 -1.59
C VAL A 208 18.71 11.93 -0.07
N THR A 209 19.72 11.26 0.47
CA THR A 209 19.90 11.14 1.92
C THR A 209 20.60 12.38 2.47
N LYS A 210 20.12 12.86 3.62
CA LYS A 210 20.70 13.99 4.33
C LYS A 210 21.05 13.58 5.75
N LEU A 211 22.10 14.17 6.29
CA LEU A 211 22.35 14.14 7.73
C LEU A 211 21.31 15.02 8.43
N PHE A 212 20.73 14.54 9.52
CA PHE A 212 19.75 15.28 10.29
C PHE A 212 20.31 15.71 11.63
N TYR A 213 20.18 17.00 11.98
CA TYR A 213 20.66 17.48 13.27
C TYR A 213 19.99 16.71 14.41
N ARG A 214 20.80 16.03 15.22
CA ARG A 214 20.29 15.18 16.32
C ARG A 214 19.29 14.11 15.88
N GLY A 215 19.39 13.65 14.62
CA GLY A 215 18.45 12.68 14.05
C GLY A 215 17.06 13.25 13.74
N ASP A 216 16.82 14.55 13.96
CA ASP A 216 15.53 15.20 13.68
C ASP A 216 15.36 15.44 12.18
N TYR A 217 14.50 14.63 11.54
CA TYR A 217 14.25 14.66 10.09
C TYR A 217 13.78 16.03 9.59
N ARG A 218 13.32 16.93 10.48
CA ARG A 218 12.90 18.31 10.16
C ARG A 218 14.08 19.27 10.06
N GLN A 219 15.28 18.85 10.47
CA GLN A 219 16.49 19.67 10.51
C GLN A 219 17.58 19.08 9.60
N PRO A 220 17.35 19.05 8.27
CA PRO A 220 18.34 18.56 7.31
C PRO A 220 19.60 19.43 7.32
N ARG A 221 20.75 18.78 7.18
CA ARG A 221 22.06 19.41 7.00
C ARG A 221 22.62 19.03 5.64
N GLN A 222 23.88 18.58 5.59
CA GLN A 222 24.56 18.17 4.38
C GLN A 222 23.95 16.90 3.77
N VAL A 223 24.10 16.78 2.45
CA VAL A 223 23.83 15.54 1.72
C VAL A 223 24.88 14.49 2.11
N ILE A 224 24.43 13.24 2.25
CA ILE A 224 25.29 12.11 2.57
C ILE A 224 25.11 11.04 1.49
N GLU A 225 26.22 10.61 0.91
CA GLU A 225 26.27 9.52 -0.07
C GLU A 225 26.34 8.14 0.63
N PRO A 226 25.89 7.06 -0.04
CA PRO A 226 25.95 5.72 0.53
C PRO A 226 27.39 5.24 0.68
N ALA A 227 27.76 4.85 1.90
CA ALA A 227 29.08 4.32 2.22
C ALA A 227 29.01 3.38 3.43
N ALA A 228 30.00 2.50 3.56
CA ALA A 228 30.16 1.64 4.72
C ALA A 228 30.48 2.46 5.99
N LEU A 229 30.40 1.81 7.15
CA LEU A 229 30.93 2.38 8.39
C LEU A 229 32.45 2.54 8.25
N SER A 230 33.00 3.67 8.69
CA SER A 230 34.43 3.94 8.65
C SER A 230 35.21 2.94 9.51
N VAL A 231 34.67 2.55 10.68
CA VAL A 231 35.29 1.59 11.60
C VAL A 231 35.53 0.19 11.02
N VAL A 232 34.84 -0.17 9.92
CA VAL A 232 35.02 -1.48 9.25
C VAL A 232 35.81 -1.37 7.94
N SER A 233 36.43 -0.22 7.68
CA SER A 233 37.31 0.00 6.54
C SER A 233 38.72 0.37 7.03
N PRO A 234 39.78 0.08 6.26
CA PRO A 234 41.10 0.62 6.55
C PRO A 234 41.09 2.15 6.58
N GLU A 235 42.03 2.74 7.33
CA GLU A 235 42.17 4.19 7.44
C GLU A 235 42.38 4.81 6.05
N GLY A 236 41.58 5.82 5.70
CA GLY A 236 41.60 6.47 4.38
C GLY A 236 40.89 5.71 3.26
N GLU A 237 40.50 4.44 3.47
CA GLU A 237 39.94 3.56 2.43
C GLU A 237 38.45 3.24 2.67
N ARG A 238 37.70 4.19 3.22
CA ARG A 238 36.27 4.01 3.50
C ARG A 238 35.53 3.55 2.24
N ARG A 239 34.90 2.38 2.30
CA ARG A 239 34.14 1.83 1.17
C ARG A 239 32.94 2.72 0.83
N LYS A 240 32.96 3.33 -0.35
CA LYS A 240 31.82 4.06 -0.93
C LYS A 240 31.01 3.16 -1.86
N PHE A 241 29.71 3.41 -1.95
CA PHE A 241 28.81 2.74 -2.88
C PHE A 241 28.31 3.73 -3.93
N PRO A 242 28.03 3.29 -5.17
CA PRO A 242 27.47 4.17 -6.18
C PRO A 242 26.10 4.71 -5.73
N VAL A 243 25.83 5.98 -6.05
CA VAL A 243 24.53 6.62 -5.77
C VAL A 243 23.43 6.03 -6.66
N ASN A 244 23.79 5.61 -7.88
CA ASN A 244 22.95 4.96 -8.86
C ASN A 244 23.77 3.99 -9.72
N ASP A 245 23.14 2.92 -10.20
CA ASP A 245 23.65 2.04 -11.24
C ASP A 245 22.66 2.09 -12.42
N GLU A 246 23.04 2.80 -13.49
CA GLU A 246 22.18 3.00 -14.67
C GLU A 246 21.88 1.71 -15.44
N ALA A 247 22.63 0.63 -15.20
CA ALA A 247 22.37 -0.66 -15.80
C ALA A 247 21.24 -1.42 -15.09
N LEU A 248 20.78 -0.94 -13.93
CA LEU A 248 19.73 -1.57 -13.15
C LEU A 248 18.46 -0.70 -13.12
N PRO A 249 17.26 -1.31 -13.05
CA PRO A 249 16.03 -0.55 -12.88
C PRO A 249 15.94 0.15 -11.51
N THR A 250 16.74 -0.27 -10.53
CA THR A 250 16.84 0.28 -9.17
C THR A 250 18.23 0.88 -8.94
N THR A 251 18.46 1.68 -7.90
CA THR A 251 19.75 2.34 -7.63
C THR A 251 20.94 1.42 -7.46
N GLY A 252 20.71 0.13 -7.13
CA GLY A 252 21.78 -0.84 -6.92
C GLY A 252 22.54 -0.68 -5.60
N ARG A 253 22.22 0.33 -4.77
CA ARG A 253 22.93 0.61 -3.50
C ARG A 253 22.99 -0.59 -2.56
N ARG A 254 21.83 -1.24 -2.33
CA ARG A 254 21.75 -2.45 -1.47
C ARG A 254 22.45 -3.65 -2.09
N LEU A 255 22.42 -3.78 -3.42
CA LEU A 255 23.13 -4.86 -4.12
C LEU A 255 24.65 -4.68 -4.00
N ALA A 256 25.15 -3.46 -4.15
CA ALA A 256 26.57 -3.14 -3.95
C ALA A 256 27.02 -3.41 -2.50
N PHE A 257 26.20 -3.05 -1.52
CA PHE A 257 26.44 -3.38 -0.11
C PHE A 257 26.43 -4.88 0.14
N ALA A 258 25.45 -5.62 -0.39
CA ALA A 258 25.37 -7.08 -0.25
C ALA A 258 26.57 -7.80 -0.87
N ARG A 259 27.00 -7.38 -2.07
CA ARG A 259 28.21 -7.90 -2.73
C ARG A 259 29.46 -7.64 -1.88
N TRP A 260 29.57 -6.46 -1.28
CA TRP A 260 30.71 -6.15 -0.41
C TRP A 260 30.68 -6.96 0.90
N LEU A 261 29.52 -7.16 1.52
CA LEU A 261 29.40 -8.02 2.71
C LEU A 261 29.80 -9.49 2.42
N THR A 262 29.64 -9.95 1.18
CA THR A 262 29.76 -11.37 0.80
C THR A 262 30.95 -11.68 -0.10
N ASN A 263 31.84 -10.71 -0.35
CA ASN A 263 33.01 -10.92 -1.21
C ASN A 263 34.17 -11.70 -0.53
N GLY A 264 34.03 -12.03 0.76
CA GLY A 264 35.06 -12.73 1.54
C GLY A 264 36.11 -11.81 2.18
N GLU A 265 36.08 -10.51 1.91
CA GLU A 265 37.06 -9.53 2.43
C GLU A 265 36.50 -8.69 3.58
N HIS A 266 35.18 -8.72 3.82
CA HIS A 266 34.58 -7.92 4.88
C HIS A 266 35.07 -8.36 6.28
N PRO A 267 35.62 -7.45 7.11
CA PRO A 267 36.36 -7.83 8.32
C PRO A 267 35.49 -8.43 9.43
N LEU A 268 34.20 -8.09 9.48
CA LEU A 268 33.29 -8.53 10.55
C LEU A 268 32.31 -9.66 10.18
N VAL A 269 31.90 -9.79 8.91
CA VAL A 269 30.77 -10.68 8.53
C VAL A 269 31.08 -12.14 8.86
N ALA A 270 32.29 -12.61 8.51
CA ALA A 270 32.72 -13.98 8.81
C ALA A 270 32.83 -14.29 10.31
N ARG A 271 32.91 -13.26 11.18
CA ARG A 271 32.95 -13.43 12.64
C ARG A 271 31.56 -13.53 13.27
N VAL A 272 30.52 -13.12 12.53
CA VAL A 272 29.13 -13.03 13.01
C VAL A 272 28.30 -14.22 12.52
N LEU A 273 28.60 -14.70 11.31
CA LEU A 273 27.96 -15.89 10.74
C LEU A 273 28.65 -17.16 11.26
N VAL A 274 28.00 -17.84 12.22
CA VAL A 274 28.40 -19.15 12.78
C VAL A 274 27.57 -20.25 12.15
#